data_AF-A0A5A9DWR8-F1
#
_entry.id   AF-A0A5A9DWR8-F1
#
_cell.length_a   1.000
_cell.length_b   1.000
_cell.length_c   1.000
_cell.angle_alpha   90.00
_cell.angle_beta   90.00
_cell.angle_gamma   90.00
#
_symmetry.space_group_name_H-M   'P 1'
#
loop_
_entity.id
_entity.type
_entity.pdbx_description
1 polymer ?
#
loop_
_entity_poly.entity_id
_entity_poly.type
_entity_poly.pdbx_seq_one_letter_code
_entity_poly.pdbx_strand_id
1 'polypeptide(L)'
;MTNIKPETMVVTIEDLDQKGSGQAVVWRENELGNPKKLRLTIPQTLPGERVQVTVDQPDRRRRKAMPDEIVEAHSERIPAPCPHFDRCGGCVWQHWDYDGQLKQKTDHVKHALEEQGFNPDLVRDTMGMDNPWRYRNKMEFTFSPEGALGLHEQGNFRKVISLETCLIASEEMVEATMEVADWVRDHGLKGYNKDEHEGLLRHLMVRQSFVTGELMLGLFGTEAPENHQEAVDDLVARVGEKFPQVKSLLWLENTAWADRTQAEEIHLLAGRDFIYDEMDGYRFRLWFDTFFQTNPTQAQKLVDLAIEMGQPKKTEKMIDLFCGVGTFSLPFASRVGELAGIEIVESSIESAKRNAEDNGISNTTFLAKDARKGIDQMLESFGHPQLLMLDPPRSGAGGKVMRRIGRAKPERIVYVSCNPDTFATDIKELEPFGYTLDGVQPVDLFPQTVHVECVATLTLNK
;
A
#
# COMPACT_ATOMS: atom_id res chain seq x y z
N MET A 1 38.00 16.44 -14.70
CA MET A 1 36.99 16.39 -13.62
C MET A 1 37.68 16.86 -12.36
N THR A 2 37.33 18.03 -11.85
CA THR A 2 37.84 18.50 -10.56
C THR A 2 37.35 17.52 -9.48
N ASN A 3 38.28 16.82 -8.83
CA ASN A 3 38.00 15.99 -7.66
C ASN A 3 37.65 16.94 -6.51
N ILE A 4 36.39 17.38 -6.46
CA ILE A 4 35.87 18.13 -5.33
C ILE A 4 35.82 17.14 -4.16
N LYS A 5 36.57 17.45 -3.09
CA LYS A 5 36.63 16.61 -1.90
C LYS A 5 35.25 16.53 -1.22
N PRO A 6 34.91 15.38 -0.62
CA PRO A 6 33.78 15.30 0.29
C PRO A 6 33.91 16.31 1.43
N GLU A 7 32.78 16.78 1.92
CA GLU A 7 32.73 17.77 2.99
C GLU A 7 31.81 17.29 4.11
N THR A 8 32.31 17.34 5.33
CA THR A 8 31.57 16.98 6.53
C THR A 8 30.95 18.22 7.15
N MET A 9 29.68 18.14 7.49
CA MET A 9 28.91 19.25 8.06
C MET A 9 27.88 18.74 9.06
N VAL A 10 27.51 19.57 10.03
CA VAL A 10 26.40 19.32 10.95
C VAL A 10 25.20 20.11 10.47
N VAL A 11 24.07 19.42 10.25
CA VAL A 11 22.83 20.02 9.74
C VAL A 11 21.67 19.66 10.64
N THR A 12 20.65 20.52 10.67
CA THR A 12 19.37 20.22 11.31
C THR A 12 18.40 19.68 10.26
N ILE A 13 17.70 18.60 10.58
CA ILE A 13 16.63 18.08 9.73
C ILE A 13 15.39 18.96 9.90
N GLU A 14 14.91 19.54 8.80
CA GLU A 14 13.80 20.51 8.79
C GLU A 14 12.46 19.82 8.58
N ASP A 15 12.39 18.89 7.61
CA ASP A 15 11.18 18.17 7.22
C ASP A 15 11.51 16.76 6.71
N LEU A 16 10.51 16.05 6.19
CA LEU A 16 10.65 14.77 5.51
C LEU A 16 10.20 14.89 4.05
N ASP A 17 10.86 14.15 3.15
CA ASP A 17 10.32 13.95 1.81
C ASP A 17 9.18 12.92 1.78
N GLN A 18 8.56 12.76 0.61
CA GLN A 18 7.48 11.80 0.36
C GLN A 18 7.87 10.32 0.61
N LYS A 19 9.17 10.02 0.81
CA LYS A 19 9.67 8.68 1.14
C LYS A 19 10.06 8.55 2.61
N GLY A 20 9.81 9.58 3.42
CA GLY A 20 10.13 9.60 4.84
C GLY A 20 11.60 9.83 5.15
N SER A 21 12.38 10.34 4.20
CA SER A 21 13.78 10.69 4.43
C SER A 21 13.88 12.15 4.85
N GLY A 22 14.66 12.42 5.90
CA GLY A 22 14.88 13.77 6.39
C GLY A 22 15.46 14.68 5.32
N GLN A 23 15.01 15.93 5.29
CA GLN A 23 15.62 16.97 4.45
C GLN A 23 16.31 18.02 5.30
N ALA A 24 17.42 18.51 4.78
CA ALA A 24 18.11 19.66 5.33
C ALA A 24 18.53 20.61 4.21
N VAL A 25 18.61 21.89 4.55
CA VAL A 25 19.08 22.94 3.65
C VAL A 25 20.37 23.54 4.19
N VAL A 26 21.40 23.56 3.35
CA VAL A 26 22.67 24.23 3.65
C VAL A 26 22.89 25.36 2.65
N TRP A 27 23.12 26.56 3.16
CA TRP A 27 23.52 27.72 2.38
C TRP A 27 25.04 27.85 2.39
N ARG A 28 25.62 28.01 1.21
CA ARG A 28 27.07 28.07 1.00
C ARG A 28 27.41 29.24 0.11
N GLU A 29 28.61 29.79 0.22
CA GLU A 29 29.13 30.74 -0.77
C GLU A 29 29.94 29.98 -1.82
N ASN A 30 29.75 30.31 -3.10
CA ASN A 30 30.64 29.80 -4.15
C ASN A 30 31.92 30.64 -4.24
N GLU A 31 32.86 30.24 -5.11
CA GLU A 31 34.14 30.96 -5.33
C GLU A 31 33.98 32.43 -5.75
N LEU A 32 32.78 32.84 -6.18
CA LEU A 32 32.43 34.20 -6.58
C LEU A 32 31.63 34.95 -5.50
N GLY A 33 31.48 34.39 -4.30
CA GLY A 33 30.71 34.97 -3.19
C GLY A 33 29.19 34.88 -3.33
N ASN A 34 28.67 34.17 -4.34
CA ASN A 34 27.24 34.01 -4.54
C ASN A 34 26.68 32.89 -3.65
N PRO A 35 25.53 33.11 -2.97
CA PRO A 35 24.88 32.09 -2.18
C PRO A 35 24.37 30.94 -3.06
N LYS A 36 24.77 29.72 -2.73
CA LYS A 36 24.29 28.47 -3.30
C LYS A 36 23.53 27.68 -2.24
N LYS A 37 22.36 27.21 -2.64
CA LYS A 37 21.51 26.30 -1.84
C LYS A 37 21.84 24.85 -2.17
N LEU A 38 22.30 24.09 -1.18
CA LEU A 38 22.41 22.64 -1.21
C LEU A 38 21.22 22.04 -0.46
N ARG A 39 20.41 21.22 -1.13
CA ARG A 39 19.36 20.42 -0.48
C ARG A 39 19.87 19.01 -0.25
N LEU A 40 19.80 18.56 0.99
CA LEU A 40 20.22 17.24 1.40
C LEU A 40 19.00 16.37 1.68
N THR A 41 19.03 15.14 1.19
CA THR A 41 18.14 14.06 1.62
C THR A 41 18.98 13.10 2.46
N ILE A 42 18.63 12.98 3.73
CA ILE A 42 19.34 12.20 4.73
C ILE A 42 18.35 11.15 5.27
N PRO A 43 18.38 9.90 4.75
CA PRO A 43 17.51 8.84 5.25
C PRO A 43 17.80 8.50 6.71
N GLN A 44 16.84 7.85 7.38
CA GLN A 44 16.99 7.36 8.76
C GLN A 44 17.23 8.47 9.79
N THR A 45 16.69 9.66 9.54
CA THR A 45 16.72 10.82 10.44
C THR A 45 15.32 11.39 10.62
N LEU A 46 15.05 11.97 11.78
CA LEU A 46 13.77 12.57 12.15
C LEU A 46 13.85 14.11 12.09
N PRO A 47 12.73 14.82 11.84
CA PRO A 47 12.68 16.27 11.95
C PRO A 47 13.15 16.76 13.33
N GLY A 48 13.89 17.87 13.35
CA GLY A 48 14.48 18.43 14.57
C GLY A 48 15.81 17.82 14.99
N GLU A 49 16.23 16.68 14.43
CA GLU A 49 17.55 16.10 14.73
C GLU A 49 18.69 16.96 14.18
N ARG A 50 19.81 17.01 14.92
CA ARG A 50 21.09 17.50 14.39
C ARG A 50 21.97 16.33 14.03
N VAL A 51 22.43 16.29 12.79
CA VAL A 51 23.17 15.13 12.25
C VAL A 51 24.47 15.59 11.60
N GLN A 52 25.53 14.82 11.82
CA GLN A 52 26.76 14.96 11.06
C GLN A 52 26.61 14.15 9.77
N VAL A 53 26.96 14.75 8.64
CA VAL A 53 26.86 14.12 7.33
C VAL A 53 28.05 14.49 6.45
N THR A 54 28.61 13.49 5.77
CA THR A 54 29.66 13.66 4.77
C THR A 54 29.04 13.63 3.36
N VAL A 55 29.20 14.73 2.63
CA VAL A 55 28.56 14.94 1.33
C VAL A 55 29.61 14.99 0.23
N ASP A 56 29.60 14.03 -0.70
CA ASP A 56 30.44 14.17 -1.90
C ASP A 56 29.88 15.24 -2.84
N GLN A 57 30.72 15.81 -3.70
CA GLN A 57 30.34 16.84 -4.68
C GLN A 57 29.31 17.86 -4.14
N PRO A 58 29.64 18.56 -3.03
CA PRO A 58 28.70 19.41 -2.31
C PRO A 58 28.39 20.72 -3.05
N ASP A 59 28.95 20.92 -4.25
CA ASP A 59 28.66 22.02 -5.17
C ASP A 59 27.36 21.82 -5.99
N ARG A 60 26.85 20.58 -5.99
CA ARG A 60 25.56 20.18 -6.60
C ARG A 60 24.39 20.79 -5.82
N ARG A 61 23.26 21.01 -6.50
CA ARG A 61 22.05 21.58 -5.88
C ARG A 61 21.33 20.61 -4.94
N ARG A 62 21.43 19.31 -5.20
CA ARG A 62 20.76 18.25 -4.44
C ARG A 62 21.70 17.07 -4.25
N ARG A 63 21.71 16.50 -3.05
CA ARG A 63 22.50 15.31 -2.71
C ARG A 63 21.73 14.43 -1.74
N LYS A 64 21.95 13.12 -1.87
CA LYS A 64 21.57 12.12 -0.86
C LYS A 64 22.83 11.64 -0.16
N ALA A 65 22.79 11.51 1.15
CA ALA A 65 23.87 10.96 1.97
C ALA A 65 23.27 10.28 3.21
N MET A 66 23.92 9.25 3.73
CA MET A 66 23.55 8.65 5.01
C MET A 66 24.11 9.52 6.15
N PRO A 67 23.45 9.57 7.32
CA PRO A 67 24.03 10.23 8.49
C PRO A 67 25.28 9.47 8.94
N ASP A 68 26.36 10.21 9.23
CA ASP A 68 27.54 9.64 9.86
C ASP A 68 27.29 9.43 11.35
N GLU A 69 26.60 10.40 11.98
CA GLU A 69 26.29 10.42 13.40
C GLU A 69 25.04 11.28 13.66
N ILE A 70 24.19 10.84 14.59
CA ILE A 70 23.11 11.67 15.15
C ILE A 70 23.68 12.43 16.36
N VAL A 71 23.99 13.71 16.17
CA VAL A 71 24.64 14.57 17.18
C VAL A 71 23.66 14.95 18.29
N GLU A 72 22.41 15.28 17.91
CA GLU A 72 21.30 15.49 18.83
C GLU A 72 20.09 14.72 18.30
N ALA A 73 19.72 13.65 19.02
CA ALA A 73 18.61 12.80 18.68
C ALA A 73 17.26 13.43 19.07
N HIS A 74 16.23 13.13 18.28
CA HIS A 74 14.86 13.48 18.64
C HIS A 74 14.44 12.72 19.91
N SER A 75 13.60 13.31 20.76
CA SER A 75 13.18 12.68 22.03
C SER A 75 12.39 11.37 21.83
N GLU A 76 11.76 11.24 20.66
CA GLU A 76 10.96 10.08 20.24
C GLU A 76 11.77 9.06 19.41
N ARG A 77 13.09 9.25 19.27
CA ARG A 77 13.93 8.28 18.56
C ARG A 77 14.09 7.02 19.40
N ILE A 78 13.90 5.87 18.75
CA ILE A 78 14.15 4.54 19.33
C ILE A 78 15.09 3.72 18.45
N PRO A 79 15.75 2.68 18.98
CA PRO A 79 16.43 1.70 18.15
C PRO A 79 15.43 0.94 17.27
N ALA A 80 15.70 0.81 15.98
CA ALA A 80 14.87 0.00 15.08
C ALA A 80 15.01 -1.49 15.43
N PRO A 81 13.91 -2.22 15.72
CA PRO A 81 14.00 -3.61 16.15
C PRO A 81 14.29 -4.59 15.02
N CYS A 82 14.02 -4.24 13.75
CA CYS A 82 14.30 -5.14 12.62
C CYS A 82 15.80 -5.14 12.29
N PRO A 83 16.46 -6.31 12.25
CA PRO A 83 17.89 -6.40 11.92
C PRO A 83 18.21 -5.95 10.48
N HIS A 84 17.18 -5.85 9.63
CA HIS A 84 17.31 -5.47 8.22
C HIS A 84 17.01 -4.00 7.96
N PHE A 85 16.63 -3.22 8.98
CA PHE A 85 16.08 -1.86 8.84
C PHE A 85 16.99 -0.93 8.03
N ASP A 86 18.30 -0.96 8.28
CA ASP A 86 19.24 0.00 7.67
C ASP A 86 19.41 -0.18 6.15
N ARG A 87 18.97 -1.32 5.62
CA ARG A 87 19.16 -1.69 4.21
C ARG A 87 17.85 -1.95 3.47
N CYS A 88 16.83 -2.45 4.16
CA CYS A 88 15.57 -2.87 3.57
C CYS A 88 14.75 -1.68 3.08
N GLY A 89 14.24 -1.74 1.84
CA GLY A 89 13.36 -0.72 1.30
C GLY A 89 11.91 -0.74 1.82
N GLY A 90 11.57 -1.65 2.74
CA GLY A 90 10.19 -1.89 3.18
C GLY A 90 9.67 -0.93 4.26
N CYS A 91 10.43 -0.72 5.33
CA CYS A 91 10.04 0.16 6.45
C CYS A 91 11.04 1.32 6.55
N VAL A 92 10.55 2.52 6.88
CA VAL A 92 11.40 3.71 6.94
C VAL A 92 11.37 4.43 8.28
N TRP A 93 10.44 4.12 9.18
CA TRP A 93 10.25 4.84 10.45
C TRP A 93 10.36 3.98 11.71
N GLN A 94 10.95 2.78 11.63
CA GLN A 94 11.13 1.92 12.82
C GLN A 94 12.01 2.54 13.92
N HIS A 95 12.75 3.59 13.60
CA HIS A 95 13.56 4.36 14.55
C HIS A 95 12.81 5.53 15.19
N TRP A 96 11.51 5.67 14.93
CA TRP A 96 10.61 6.62 15.55
C TRP A 96 9.61 5.85 16.41
N ASP A 97 9.42 6.26 17.67
CA ASP A 97 8.35 5.70 18.47
C ASP A 97 6.98 5.85 17.79
N TYR A 98 6.06 4.97 18.19
CA TYR A 98 4.84 4.80 17.43
C TYR A 98 3.90 6.03 17.53
N ASP A 99 3.85 6.68 18.69
CA ASP A 99 3.05 7.89 18.88
C ASP A 99 3.56 9.04 18.02
N GLY A 100 4.88 9.20 17.89
CA GLY A 100 5.51 10.14 16.97
C GLY A 100 5.16 9.87 15.51
N GLN A 101 5.13 8.60 15.09
CA GLN A 101 4.66 8.22 13.74
C GLN A 101 3.20 8.65 13.50
N LEU A 102 2.30 8.40 14.47
CA LEU A 102 0.88 8.77 14.36
C LEU A 102 0.70 10.29 14.31
N LYS A 103 1.46 11.03 15.10
CA LYS A 103 1.46 12.50 15.07
C LYS A 103 1.92 13.02 13.71
N GLN A 104 3.03 12.52 13.19
CA GLN A 104 3.54 12.91 11.87
C GLN A 104 2.53 12.60 10.74
N LYS A 105 1.81 11.48 10.82
CA LYS A 105 0.75 11.13 9.86
C LYS A 105 -0.44 12.08 9.96
N THR A 106 -0.83 12.46 11.18
CA THR A 106 -1.88 13.45 11.44
C THR A 106 -1.50 14.81 10.84
N ASP A 107 -0.27 15.26 11.10
CA ASP A 107 0.24 16.53 10.61
C ASP A 107 0.31 16.55 9.09
N HIS A 108 0.70 15.45 8.44
CA HIS A 108 0.69 15.35 6.98
C HIS A 108 -0.71 15.59 6.39
N VAL A 109 -1.75 14.97 6.95
CA VAL A 109 -3.14 15.17 6.48
C VAL A 109 -3.60 16.62 6.72
N LYS A 110 -3.24 17.22 7.86
CA LYS A 110 -3.54 18.63 8.16
C LYS A 110 -2.90 19.58 7.15
N HIS A 111 -1.61 19.41 6.86
CA HIS A 111 -0.90 20.24 5.88
C HIS A 111 -1.50 20.11 4.48
N ALA A 112 -1.79 18.88 4.02
CA ALA A 112 -2.39 18.66 2.70
C ALA A 112 -3.74 19.38 2.54
N LEU A 113 -4.57 19.41 3.60
CA LEU A 113 -5.82 20.15 3.63
C LEU A 113 -5.61 21.67 3.66
N GLU A 114 -4.70 22.15 4.51
CA GLU A 114 -4.40 23.57 4.65
C GLU A 114 -3.87 24.18 3.34
N GLU A 115 -3.03 23.44 2.59
CA GLU A 115 -2.55 23.85 1.27
C GLU A 115 -3.68 24.08 0.25
N GLN A 116 -4.81 23.39 0.40
CA GLN A 116 -6.01 23.57 -0.43
C GLN A 116 -7.03 24.56 0.18
N GLY A 117 -6.68 25.18 1.31
CA GLY A 117 -7.50 26.17 2.01
C GLY A 117 -8.62 25.58 2.86
N PHE A 118 -8.56 24.30 3.23
CA PHE A 118 -9.48 23.70 4.19
C PHE A 118 -9.02 23.93 5.63
N ASN A 119 -9.95 23.82 6.59
CA ASN A 119 -9.63 23.93 8.01
C ASN A 119 -8.92 22.65 8.52
N PRO A 120 -7.65 22.72 8.98
CA PRO A 120 -6.93 21.56 9.49
C PRO A 120 -7.52 20.98 10.79
N ASP A 121 -8.33 21.74 11.53
CA ASP A 121 -8.99 21.24 12.76
C ASP A 121 -10.08 20.20 12.47
N LEU A 122 -10.47 20.02 11.20
CA LEU A 122 -11.36 18.93 10.77
C LEU A 122 -10.67 17.55 10.80
N VAL A 123 -9.35 17.51 10.92
CA VAL A 123 -8.55 16.29 10.98
C VAL A 123 -8.44 15.82 12.43
N ARG A 124 -8.95 14.62 12.70
CA ARG A 124 -8.77 13.92 13.97
C ARG A 124 -7.37 13.30 14.05
N ASP A 125 -6.94 12.94 15.25
CA ASP A 125 -5.67 12.23 15.44
C ASP A 125 -5.70 10.87 14.73
N THR A 126 -4.58 10.49 14.13
CA THR A 126 -4.45 9.23 13.37
C THR A 126 -4.78 8.03 14.26
N MET A 127 -5.72 7.20 13.81
CA MET A 127 -6.04 5.95 14.49
C MET A 127 -4.91 4.93 14.27
N GLY A 128 -4.19 4.63 15.34
CA GLY A 128 -3.10 3.66 15.35
C GLY A 128 -3.54 2.20 15.52
N MET A 129 -2.55 1.32 15.53
CA MET A 129 -2.66 -0.12 15.78
C MET A 129 -2.06 -0.47 17.15
N ASP A 130 -2.79 -1.25 17.95
CA ASP A 130 -2.34 -1.62 19.30
C ASP A 130 -1.00 -2.38 19.28
N ASN A 131 -0.81 -3.22 18.27
CA ASN A 131 0.46 -3.89 17.98
C ASN A 131 0.89 -3.58 16.54
N PRO A 132 1.78 -2.60 16.30
CA PRO A 132 2.14 -2.12 14.95
C PRO A 132 3.12 -3.04 14.21
N TRP A 133 2.97 -4.35 14.40
CA TRP A 133 3.82 -5.41 13.87
C TRP A 133 2.96 -6.59 13.40
N ARG A 134 3.54 -7.49 12.60
CA ARG A 134 2.90 -8.73 12.12
C ARG A 134 1.54 -8.50 11.44
N TYR A 135 1.31 -7.33 10.86
CA TYR A 135 0.00 -6.93 10.35
C TYR A 135 -0.21 -7.29 8.87
N ARG A 136 0.88 -7.53 8.14
CA ARG A 136 0.85 -7.61 6.68
C ARG A 136 0.45 -9.00 6.22
N ASN A 137 -0.66 -9.08 5.51
CA ASN A 137 -1.27 -10.32 5.02
C ASN A 137 -0.77 -10.75 3.64
N LYS A 138 -0.02 -9.91 2.94
CA LYS A 138 0.58 -10.19 1.63
C LYS A 138 1.97 -9.59 1.54
N MET A 139 2.93 -10.45 1.24
CA MET A 139 4.33 -10.10 0.96
C MET A 139 4.72 -10.57 -0.43
N GLU A 140 5.53 -9.77 -1.12
CA GLU A 140 6.17 -10.13 -2.38
C GLU A 140 7.66 -10.00 -2.20
N PHE A 141 8.35 -11.14 -2.19
CA PHE A 141 9.80 -11.25 -2.07
C PHE A 141 10.40 -11.48 -3.46
N THR A 142 11.65 -11.05 -3.65
CA THR A 142 12.39 -11.18 -4.90
C THR A 142 13.58 -12.11 -4.71
N PHE A 143 13.80 -13.01 -5.66
CA PHE A 143 15.00 -13.83 -5.71
C PHE A 143 16.14 -13.03 -6.35
N SER A 144 17.33 -13.04 -5.73
CA SER A 144 18.56 -12.53 -6.35
C SER A 144 19.02 -13.46 -7.47
N PRO A 145 19.89 -13.02 -8.39
CA PRO A 145 20.47 -13.91 -9.42
C PRO A 145 21.09 -15.20 -8.85
N GLU A 146 21.64 -15.13 -7.64
CA GLU A 146 22.22 -16.25 -6.89
C GLU A 146 21.19 -17.14 -6.17
N GLY A 147 19.90 -16.82 -6.28
CA GLY A 147 18.79 -17.55 -5.64
C GLY A 147 18.46 -17.10 -4.22
N ALA A 148 19.13 -16.07 -3.67
CA ALA A 148 18.83 -15.58 -2.32
C ALA A 148 17.50 -14.82 -2.29
N LEU A 149 16.64 -15.12 -1.32
CA LEU A 149 15.32 -14.52 -1.21
C LEU A 149 15.32 -13.30 -0.27
N GLY A 150 14.67 -12.21 -0.69
CA GLY A 150 14.41 -11.07 0.19
C GLY A 150 13.77 -9.88 -0.51
N LEU A 151 14.20 -8.66 -0.19
CA LEU A 151 13.60 -7.42 -0.70
C LEU A 151 14.63 -6.50 -1.35
N HIS A 152 14.16 -5.51 -2.11
CA HIS A 152 15.04 -4.50 -2.69
C HIS A 152 15.68 -3.59 -1.62
N GLU A 153 16.94 -3.26 -1.83
CA GLU A 153 17.68 -2.30 -1.01
C GLU A 153 17.05 -0.90 -1.12
N GLN A 154 17.02 -0.15 -0.02
CA GLN A 154 16.37 1.16 0.04
C GLN A 154 16.97 2.13 -0.98
N GLY A 155 16.17 2.47 -2.00
CA GLY A 155 16.59 3.36 -3.09
C GLY A 155 17.44 2.70 -4.17
N ASN A 156 17.61 1.38 -4.12
CA ASN A 156 18.35 0.61 -5.12
C ASN A 156 17.58 -0.66 -5.53
N PHE A 157 16.74 -0.52 -6.55
CA PHE A 157 15.90 -1.62 -7.09
C PHE A 157 16.68 -2.71 -7.84
N ARG A 158 17.99 -2.54 -8.03
CA ARG A 158 18.85 -3.57 -8.66
C ARG A 158 19.42 -4.55 -7.66
N LYS A 159 19.53 -4.15 -6.39
CA LYS A 159 20.14 -4.97 -5.35
C LYS A 159 19.06 -5.56 -4.48
N VAL A 160 19.08 -6.89 -4.38
CA VAL A 160 18.26 -7.65 -3.43
C VAL A 160 19.08 -7.83 -2.16
N ILE A 161 18.46 -7.55 -1.02
CA ILE A 161 18.99 -7.94 0.28
C ILE A 161 18.31 -9.24 0.69
N SER A 162 19.10 -10.24 1.07
CA SER A 162 18.52 -11.44 1.67
C SER A 162 17.93 -11.08 3.03
N LEU A 163 16.76 -11.65 3.31
CA LEU A 163 16.07 -11.46 4.58
C LEU A 163 15.99 -12.79 5.31
N GLU A 164 16.25 -12.75 6.62
CA GLU A 164 16.07 -13.88 7.53
C GLU A 164 14.75 -13.77 8.30
N THR A 165 14.14 -12.58 8.31
CA THR A 165 12.87 -12.31 8.99
C THR A 165 12.24 -11.03 8.45
N CYS A 166 10.95 -10.82 8.73
CA CYS A 166 10.24 -9.58 8.42
C CYS A 166 9.23 -9.26 9.52
N LEU A 167 9.51 -8.25 10.36
CA LEU A 167 8.68 -7.93 11.55
C LEU A 167 7.24 -7.47 11.24
N ILE A 168 6.96 -7.05 9.99
CA ILE A 168 5.62 -6.66 9.57
C ILE A 168 4.81 -7.82 8.97
N ALA A 169 5.45 -8.92 8.58
CA ALA A 169 4.77 -10.15 8.16
C ALA A 169 4.57 -11.09 9.35
N SER A 170 3.56 -11.94 9.32
CA SER A 170 3.35 -12.96 10.36
C SER A 170 4.53 -13.95 10.43
N GLU A 171 4.66 -14.64 11.56
CA GLU A 171 5.73 -15.63 11.74
C GLU A 171 5.54 -16.81 10.78
N GLU A 172 4.31 -17.27 10.58
CA GLU A 172 3.99 -18.37 9.65
C GLU A 172 4.34 -18.01 8.21
N MET A 173 4.11 -16.76 7.78
CA MET A 173 4.53 -16.28 6.46
C MET A 173 6.05 -16.30 6.32
N VAL A 174 6.78 -15.86 7.37
CA VAL A 174 8.25 -15.86 7.38
C VAL A 174 8.79 -17.29 7.32
N GLU A 175 8.25 -18.21 8.12
CA GLU A 175 8.66 -19.62 8.13
C GLU A 175 8.46 -20.29 6.77
N ALA A 176 7.28 -20.11 6.15
CA ALA A 176 7.03 -20.63 4.81
C ALA A 176 7.96 -20.01 3.75
N THR A 177 8.27 -18.71 3.88
CA THR A 177 9.23 -18.02 3.00
C THR A 177 10.63 -18.62 3.14
N MET A 178 11.08 -18.90 4.36
CA MET A 178 12.40 -19.48 4.61
C MET A 178 12.49 -20.93 4.13
N GLU A 179 11.41 -21.72 4.23
CA GLU A 179 11.38 -23.07 3.64
C GLU A 179 11.57 -23.02 2.12
N VAL A 180 10.90 -22.07 1.43
CA VAL A 180 11.09 -21.89 -0.02
C VAL A 180 12.54 -21.45 -0.32
N ALA A 181 13.12 -20.57 0.50
CA ALA A 181 14.52 -20.16 0.33
C ALA A 181 15.49 -21.34 0.49
N ASP A 182 15.24 -22.24 1.44
CA ASP A 182 16.01 -23.46 1.66
C ASP A 182 15.86 -24.43 0.49
N TRP A 183 14.64 -24.62 -0.01
CA TRP A 183 14.35 -25.42 -1.21
C TRP A 183 15.10 -24.90 -2.45
N VAL A 184 15.09 -23.58 -2.69
CA VAL A 184 15.85 -22.96 -3.81
C VAL A 184 17.33 -23.27 -3.71
N ARG A 185 17.90 -23.19 -2.50
CA ARG A 185 19.32 -23.49 -2.26
C ARG A 185 19.64 -24.97 -2.46
N ASP A 186 18.79 -25.87 -1.98
CA ASP A 186 18.99 -27.32 -2.07
C ASP A 186 18.97 -27.82 -3.53
N HIS A 187 18.12 -27.22 -4.37
CA HIS A 187 18.02 -27.53 -5.81
C HIS A 187 18.95 -26.68 -6.69
N GLY A 188 19.69 -25.72 -6.11
CA GLY A 188 20.58 -24.84 -6.86
C GLY A 188 19.86 -23.96 -7.90
N LEU A 189 18.59 -23.62 -7.64
CA LEU A 189 17.78 -22.81 -8.55
C LEU A 189 18.26 -21.36 -8.53
N LYS A 190 18.30 -20.74 -9.72
CA LYS A 190 18.74 -19.35 -9.88
C LYS A 190 17.55 -18.41 -9.91
N GLY A 191 17.73 -17.24 -9.29
CA GLY A 191 16.79 -16.15 -9.50
C GLY A 191 17.03 -15.44 -10.82
N TYR A 192 16.03 -14.68 -11.26
CA TYR A 192 16.02 -13.98 -12.54
C TYR A 192 16.92 -12.74 -12.50
N ASN A 193 17.87 -12.67 -13.43
CA ASN A 193 18.71 -11.50 -13.67
C ASN A 193 18.05 -10.60 -14.73
N LYS A 194 17.66 -9.39 -14.34
CA LYS A 194 16.98 -8.42 -15.23
C LYS A 194 17.87 -7.85 -16.32
N ASP A 195 19.19 -7.83 -16.14
CA ASP A 195 20.12 -7.27 -17.11
C ASP A 195 20.52 -8.31 -18.18
N GLU A 196 20.66 -9.58 -17.76
CA GLU A 196 21.03 -10.70 -18.64
C GLU A 196 19.80 -11.41 -19.24
N HIS A 197 18.61 -11.22 -18.64
CA HIS A 197 17.37 -11.94 -18.97
C HIS A 197 17.49 -13.46 -18.83
N GLU A 198 18.24 -13.91 -17.82
CA GLU A 198 18.49 -15.32 -17.51
C GLU A 198 18.04 -15.67 -16.08
N GLY A 199 17.86 -16.96 -15.80
CA GLY A 199 17.42 -17.46 -14.49
C GLY A 199 15.94 -17.82 -14.45
N LEU A 200 15.55 -18.53 -13.38
CA LEU A 200 14.24 -19.18 -13.28
C LEU A 200 13.26 -18.36 -12.44
N LEU A 201 13.60 -18.16 -11.17
CA LEU A 201 12.66 -17.65 -10.18
C LEU A 201 12.73 -16.12 -10.07
N ARG A 202 11.59 -15.45 -10.20
CA ARG A 202 11.51 -13.98 -10.12
C ARG A 202 11.12 -13.54 -8.71
N HIS A 203 9.97 -14.02 -8.26
CA HIS A 203 9.36 -13.61 -7.01
C HIS A 203 8.71 -14.77 -6.28
N LEU A 204 8.63 -14.64 -4.96
CA LEU A 204 7.72 -15.42 -4.12
C LEU A 204 6.67 -14.47 -3.55
N MET A 205 5.41 -14.69 -3.90
CA MET A 205 4.29 -14.05 -3.22
C MET A 205 3.79 -14.98 -2.12
N VAL A 206 3.65 -14.42 -0.92
CA VAL A 206 3.08 -15.10 0.23
C VAL A 206 1.87 -14.29 0.67
N ARG A 207 0.72 -14.93 0.78
CA ARG A 207 -0.50 -14.31 1.29
C ARG A 207 -1.15 -15.18 2.34
N GLN A 208 -1.60 -14.59 3.44
CA GLN A 208 -2.28 -15.26 4.54
C GLN A 208 -3.62 -14.59 4.85
N SER A 209 -4.65 -15.36 5.12
CA SER A 209 -5.84 -14.84 5.81
C SER A 209 -5.62 -14.87 7.31
N PHE A 210 -5.83 -13.73 7.98
CA PHE A 210 -5.68 -13.62 9.43
C PHE A 210 -6.87 -14.24 10.17
N VAL A 211 -8.03 -14.31 9.52
CA VAL A 211 -9.24 -14.87 10.12
C VAL A 211 -9.29 -16.39 9.95
N THR A 212 -9.00 -16.91 8.76
CA THR A 212 -9.09 -18.35 8.47
C THR A 212 -7.78 -19.10 8.70
N GLY A 213 -6.65 -18.39 8.74
CA GLY A 213 -5.31 -18.97 8.80
C GLY A 213 -4.83 -19.56 7.47
N GLU A 214 -5.65 -19.53 6.41
CA GLU A 214 -5.26 -20.08 5.10
C GLU A 214 -4.07 -19.31 4.51
N LEU A 215 -3.08 -20.06 4.01
CA LEU A 215 -1.87 -19.52 3.38
C LEU A 215 -1.83 -19.86 1.88
N MET A 216 -1.38 -18.90 1.09
CA MET A 216 -1.14 -18.99 -0.34
C MET A 216 0.33 -18.69 -0.62
N LEU A 217 0.99 -19.56 -1.38
CA LEU A 217 2.33 -19.38 -1.90
C LEU A 217 2.27 -19.35 -3.43
N GLY A 218 2.75 -18.28 -4.05
CA GLY A 218 2.84 -18.14 -5.51
C GLY A 218 4.28 -17.89 -5.93
N LEU A 219 4.88 -18.87 -6.60
CA LEU A 219 6.22 -18.77 -7.15
C LEU A 219 6.13 -18.26 -8.59
N PHE A 220 6.82 -17.17 -8.90
CA PHE A 220 6.87 -16.64 -10.27
C PHE A 220 8.11 -17.19 -10.98
N GLY A 221 7.90 -17.99 -12.02
CA GLY A 221 8.95 -18.62 -12.82
C GLY A 221 8.99 -18.10 -14.26
N THR A 222 10.14 -18.16 -14.92
CA THR A 222 10.30 -17.85 -16.36
C THR A 222 10.03 -19.05 -17.26
N GLU A 223 9.82 -20.23 -16.69
CA GLU A 223 9.53 -21.47 -17.38
C GLU A 223 8.43 -22.25 -16.65
N ALA A 224 7.77 -23.14 -17.35
CA ALA A 224 6.75 -24.03 -16.81
C ALA A 224 7.31 -25.00 -15.76
N PRO A 225 6.51 -25.38 -14.73
CA PRO A 225 6.97 -26.24 -13.64
C PRO A 225 7.38 -27.65 -14.10
N GLU A 226 6.83 -28.14 -15.22
CA GLU A 226 7.12 -29.47 -15.78
C GLU A 226 8.59 -29.62 -16.21
N ASN A 227 9.27 -28.51 -16.53
CA ASN A 227 10.71 -28.51 -16.83
C ASN A 227 11.58 -28.73 -15.59
N HIS A 228 11.00 -28.61 -14.38
CA HIS A 228 11.68 -28.66 -13.08
C HIS A 228 10.97 -29.65 -12.13
N GLN A 229 10.39 -30.72 -12.66
CA GLN A 229 9.47 -31.62 -11.94
C GLN A 229 10.03 -32.15 -10.61
N GLU A 230 11.29 -32.58 -10.56
CA GLU A 230 11.90 -33.10 -9.32
C GLU A 230 11.94 -32.03 -8.21
N ALA A 231 12.30 -30.79 -8.56
CA ALA A 231 12.30 -29.69 -7.62
C ALA A 231 10.87 -29.33 -7.19
N VAL A 232 9.92 -29.32 -8.12
CA VAL A 232 8.51 -29.03 -7.83
C VAL A 232 7.89 -30.08 -6.91
N ASP A 233 8.14 -31.37 -7.16
CA ASP A 233 7.61 -32.47 -6.33
C ASP A 233 8.15 -32.38 -4.88
N ASP A 234 9.45 -32.08 -4.72
CA ASP A 234 10.05 -31.85 -3.41
C ASP A 234 9.45 -30.62 -2.69
N LEU A 235 9.22 -29.52 -3.42
CA LEU A 235 8.55 -28.34 -2.85
C LEU A 235 7.15 -28.67 -2.34
N VAL A 236 6.35 -29.38 -3.14
CA VAL A 236 4.99 -29.80 -2.77
C VAL A 236 5.02 -30.68 -1.53
N ALA A 237 5.98 -31.61 -1.43
CA ALA A 237 6.14 -32.47 -0.27
C ALA A 237 6.53 -31.67 0.99
N ARG A 238 7.57 -30.82 0.92
CA ARG A 238 8.02 -29.97 2.03
C ARG A 238 6.90 -29.08 2.56
N VAL A 239 6.20 -28.40 1.65
CA VAL A 239 5.11 -27.49 2.00
C VAL A 239 3.93 -28.24 2.58
N GLY A 240 3.53 -29.36 1.97
CA GLY A 240 2.41 -30.18 2.45
C GLY A 240 2.63 -30.79 3.84
N GLU A 241 3.87 -31.16 4.17
CA GLU A 241 4.24 -31.71 5.47
C GLU A 241 4.36 -30.63 6.55
N LYS A 242 5.08 -29.53 6.27
CA LYS A 242 5.41 -28.51 7.28
C LYS A 242 4.31 -27.46 7.47
N PHE A 243 3.55 -27.16 6.42
CA PHE A 243 2.59 -26.05 6.42
C PHE A 243 1.20 -26.51 5.96
N PRO A 244 0.47 -27.31 6.76
CA PRO A 244 -0.86 -27.79 6.40
C PRO A 244 -1.88 -26.65 6.19
N GLN A 245 -1.59 -25.45 6.67
CA GLN A 245 -2.36 -24.22 6.41
C GLN A 245 -2.19 -23.67 4.99
N VAL A 246 -1.18 -24.11 4.23
CA VAL A 246 -1.07 -23.78 2.79
C VAL A 246 -2.20 -24.46 2.04
N LYS A 247 -3.19 -23.68 1.62
CA LYS A 247 -4.33 -24.15 0.85
C LYS A 247 -4.23 -23.81 -0.64
N SER A 248 -3.22 -23.04 -1.01
CA SER A 248 -2.93 -22.66 -2.39
C SER A 248 -1.43 -22.60 -2.61
N LEU A 249 -0.89 -23.53 -3.41
CA LEU A 249 0.49 -23.50 -3.87
C LEU A 249 0.48 -23.40 -5.39
N LEU A 250 1.00 -22.29 -5.90
CA LEU A 250 0.93 -21.91 -7.31
C LEU A 250 2.32 -21.72 -7.89
N TRP A 251 2.46 -22.11 -9.16
CA TRP A 251 3.53 -21.69 -10.04
C TRP A 251 2.95 -20.77 -11.12
N LEU A 252 3.51 -19.57 -11.24
CA LEU A 252 3.01 -18.48 -12.05
C LEU A 252 4.05 -18.18 -13.12
N GLU A 253 3.79 -18.55 -14.37
CA GLU A 253 4.74 -18.28 -15.46
C GLU A 253 4.71 -16.81 -15.85
N ASN A 254 5.90 -16.21 -15.96
CA ASN A 254 6.07 -14.81 -16.30
C ASN A 254 7.34 -14.61 -17.12
N THR A 255 7.19 -14.66 -18.44
CA THR A 255 8.28 -14.42 -19.40
C THR A 255 8.41 -12.94 -19.79
N ALA A 256 7.53 -12.08 -19.27
CA ALA A 256 7.49 -10.68 -19.64
C ALA A 256 8.77 -9.94 -19.23
N TRP A 257 9.24 -9.05 -20.10
CA TRP A 257 10.40 -8.20 -19.80
C TRP A 257 10.14 -7.25 -18.62
N ALA A 258 8.88 -6.83 -18.46
CA ALA A 258 8.48 -5.99 -17.35
C ALA A 258 8.59 -6.77 -16.04
N ASP A 259 9.24 -6.16 -15.05
CA ASP A 259 9.36 -6.74 -13.72
C ASP A 259 8.11 -6.44 -12.88
N ARG A 260 7.05 -7.18 -13.16
CA ARG A 260 5.76 -7.09 -12.47
C ARG A 260 5.31 -8.49 -12.07
N THR A 261 4.66 -8.61 -10.92
CA THR A 261 3.98 -9.83 -10.45
C THR A 261 2.69 -10.05 -11.25
N GLN A 262 2.86 -10.42 -12.51
CA GLN A 262 1.82 -10.86 -13.43
C GLN A 262 2.10 -12.30 -13.83
N ALA A 263 1.07 -13.02 -14.25
CA ALA A 263 1.19 -14.40 -14.72
C ALA A 263 0.57 -14.48 -16.13
N GLU A 264 1.29 -15.09 -17.06
CA GLU A 264 0.81 -15.47 -18.38
C GLU A 264 0.05 -16.80 -18.29
N GLU A 265 0.61 -17.75 -17.53
CA GLU A 265 -0.02 -19.03 -17.20
C GLU A 265 0.03 -19.30 -15.68
N ILE A 266 -1.00 -19.97 -15.17
CA ILE A 266 -1.17 -20.28 -13.74
C ILE A 266 -1.26 -21.79 -13.59
N HIS A 267 -0.31 -22.35 -12.85
CA HIS A 267 -0.24 -23.79 -12.56
C HIS A 267 -0.54 -24.04 -11.09
N LEU A 268 -1.57 -24.85 -10.83
CA LEU A 268 -1.92 -25.27 -9.48
C LEU A 268 -1.08 -26.48 -9.10
N LEU A 269 -0.10 -26.28 -8.21
CA LEU A 269 0.76 -27.37 -7.73
C LEU A 269 0.07 -28.16 -6.61
N ALA A 270 -0.64 -27.49 -5.70
CA ALA A 270 -1.41 -28.15 -4.65
C ALA A 270 -2.56 -27.26 -4.11
N GLY A 271 -3.65 -27.90 -3.71
CA GLY A 271 -4.78 -27.25 -3.05
C GLY A 271 -5.76 -26.59 -4.03
N ARG A 272 -5.93 -25.27 -3.93
CA ARG A 272 -6.83 -24.45 -4.77
C ARG A 272 -6.08 -23.25 -5.35
N ASP A 273 -6.67 -22.60 -6.34
CA ASP A 273 -6.19 -21.36 -6.95
C ASP A 273 -6.54 -20.08 -6.16
N PHE A 274 -7.27 -20.22 -5.06
CA PHE A 274 -7.64 -19.14 -4.14
C PHE A 274 -7.54 -19.57 -2.68
N ILE A 275 -7.51 -18.59 -1.78
CA ILE A 275 -7.77 -18.76 -0.35
C ILE A 275 -9.02 -18.00 0.07
N TYR A 276 -9.60 -18.38 1.20
CA TYR A 276 -10.67 -17.62 1.84
C TYR A 276 -10.11 -16.63 2.85
N ASP A 277 -10.66 -15.42 2.83
CA ASP A 277 -10.49 -14.43 3.90
C ASP A 277 -11.84 -13.89 4.33
N GLU A 278 -11.89 -13.23 5.48
CA GLU A 278 -13.11 -12.65 6.03
C GLU A 278 -12.88 -11.21 6.52
N MET A 279 -13.84 -10.34 6.26
CA MET A 279 -13.82 -8.94 6.71
C MET A 279 -15.25 -8.42 6.88
N ASP A 280 -15.54 -7.73 7.98
CA ASP A 280 -16.88 -7.31 8.45
C ASP A 280 -17.92 -8.44 8.43
N GLY A 281 -17.49 -9.68 8.69
CA GLY A 281 -18.35 -10.87 8.63
C GLY A 281 -18.72 -11.35 7.22
N TYR A 282 -18.13 -10.75 6.18
CA TYR A 282 -18.26 -11.20 4.80
C TYR A 282 -17.07 -12.05 4.40
N ARG A 283 -17.34 -13.14 3.69
CA ARG A 283 -16.32 -14.04 3.18
C ARG A 283 -15.92 -13.67 1.76
N PHE A 284 -14.62 -13.64 1.50
CA PHE A 284 -14.04 -13.30 0.21
C PHE A 284 -13.18 -14.46 -0.30
N ARG A 285 -13.21 -14.69 -1.61
CA ARG A 285 -12.22 -15.54 -2.29
C ARG A 285 -11.10 -14.65 -2.83
N LEU A 286 -9.86 -14.95 -2.45
CA LEU A 286 -8.69 -14.19 -2.85
C LEU A 286 -7.81 -15.04 -3.78
N TRP A 287 -7.71 -14.64 -5.03
CA TRP A 287 -6.71 -15.14 -6.00
C TRP A 287 -5.42 -14.35 -5.88
N PHE A 288 -4.31 -14.87 -6.42
CA PHE A 288 -2.97 -14.27 -6.29
C PHE A 288 -2.91 -12.77 -6.68
N ASP A 289 -3.70 -12.37 -7.67
CA ASP A 289 -3.79 -11.02 -8.26
C ASP A 289 -4.92 -10.16 -7.66
N THR A 290 -5.81 -10.75 -6.87
CA THR A 290 -6.90 -10.02 -6.21
C THR A 290 -6.32 -8.92 -5.32
N PHE A 291 -6.68 -7.66 -5.55
CA PHE A 291 -6.34 -6.58 -4.62
C PHE A 291 -7.20 -6.72 -3.37
N PHE A 292 -6.54 -6.74 -2.21
CA PHE A 292 -7.17 -6.78 -0.90
C PHE A 292 -6.29 -6.02 0.08
N GLN A 293 -6.89 -5.37 1.07
CA GLN A 293 -6.14 -4.51 1.98
C GLN A 293 -5.11 -5.33 2.74
N THR A 294 -3.85 -4.85 2.75
CA THR A 294 -2.74 -5.68 3.25
C THR A 294 -2.64 -5.74 4.76
N ASN A 295 -3.38 -4.90 5.48
CA ASN A 295 -3.48 -4.91 6.93
C ASN A 295 -4.94 -5.14 7.33
N PRO A 296 -5.39 -6.40 7.52
CA PRO A 296 -6.78 -6.72 7.83
C PRO A 296 -7.31 -6.01 9.08
N THR A 297 -6.46 -5.84 10.09
CA THR A 297 -6.86 -5.22 11.38
C THR A 297 -7.26 -3.76 11.17
N GLN A 298 -6.47 -3.02 10.40
CA GLN A 298 -6.73 -1.62 10.11
C GLN A 298 -7.74 -1.43 8.97
N ALA A 299 -7.81 -2.38 8.03
CA ALA A 299 -8.83 -2.41 6.98
C ALA A 299 -10.24 -2.51 7.56
N GLN A 300 -10.44 -3.33 8.59
CA GLN A 300 -11.71 -3.38 9.30
C GLN A 300 -12.09 -2.01 9.88
N LYS A 301 -11.14 -1.32 10.53
CA LYS A 301 -11.37 0.04 11.07
C LYS A 301 -11.75 1.03 9.96
N LEU A 302 -11.14 0.94 8.77
CA LEU A 302 -11.53 1.78 7.62
C LEU A 302 -12.95 1.52 7.16
N VAL A 303 -13.36 0.25 7.07
CA VAL A 303 -14.74 -0.13 6.70
C VAL A 303 -15.73 0.40 7.75
N ASP A 304 -15.44 0.19 9.03
CA ASP A 304 -16.29 0.65 10.14
C ASP A 304 -16.45 2.17 10.11
N LEU A 305 -15.34 2.91 9.93
CA LEU A 305 -15.35 4.36 9.81
C LEU A 305 -16.12 4.84 8.57
N ALA A 306 -15.93 4.20 7.42
CA ALA A 306 -16.67 4.57 6.21
C ALA A 306 -18.19 4.43 6.43
N ILE A 307 -18.62 3.35 7.10
CA ILE A 307 -20.03 3.12 7.45
C ILE A 307 -20.51 4.14 8.48
N GLU A 308 -19.75 4.38 9.55
CA GLU A 308 -20.07 5.36 10.59
C GLU A 308 -20.26 6.75 9.99
N MET A 309 -19.33 7.19 9.17
CA MET A 309 -19.33 8.53 8.59
C MET A 309 -20.36 8.65 7.44
N GLY A 310 -20.59 7.58 6.67
CA GLY A 310 -21.58 7.56 5.59
C GLY A 310 -23.03 7.54 6.07
N GLN A 311 -23.27 7.03 7.28
CA GLN A 311 -24.59 6.90 7.90
C GLN A 311 -25.64 6.31 6.94
N PRO A 312 -25.37 5.12 6.34
CA PRO A 312 -26.24 4.54 5.33
C PRO A 312 -27.62 4.19 5.90
N LYS A 313 -28.67 4.42 5.10
CA LYS A 313 -30.05 4.06 5.47
C LYS A 313 -30.66 3.07 4.49
N LYS A 314 -31.51 2.18 5.00
CA LYS A 314 -32.20 1.14 4.23
C LYS A 314 -33.06 1.62 3.06
N THR A 315 -33.40 2.91 3.03
CA THR A 315 -34.18 3.54 1.95
C THR A 315 -33.31 4.17 0.87
N GLU A 316 -32.00 4.22 1.07
CA GLU A 316 -31.08 4.96 0.21
C GLU A 316 -30.56 4.11 -0.93
N LYS A 317 -30.26 4.80 -2.02
CA LYS A 317 -29.51 4.29 -3.16
C LYS A 317 -28.09 4.80 -3.07
N MET A 318 -27.14 3.89 -3.25
CA MET A 318 -25.73 4.16 -3.08
C MET A 318 -24.93 3.84 -4.33
N ILE A 319 -23.91 4.65 -4.62
CA ILE A 319 -22.84 4.30 -5.56
C ILE A 319 -21.55 4.06 -4.77
N ASP A 320 -20.84 2.98 -5.10
CA ASP A 320 -19.47 2.70 -4.69
C ASP A 320 -18.57 2.76 -5.94
N LEU A 321 -17.68 3.77 -6.01
CA LEU A 321 -16.73 3.95 -7.10
C LEU A 321 -15.38 3.35 -6.74
N PHE A 322 -14.73 2.72 -7.72
CA PHE A 322 -13.48 1.97 -7.53
C PHE A 322 -13.70 0.79 -6.56
N CYS A 323 -14.86 0.15 -6.66
CA CYS A 323 -15.34 -0.82 -5.68
C CYS A 323 -14.48 -2.10 -5.58
N GLY A 324 -13.56 -2.32 -6.51
CA GLY A 324 -12.70 -3.49 -6.55
C GLY A 324 -13.51 -4.79 -6.48
N VAL A 325 -13.19 -5.64 -5.49
CA VAL A 325 -13.88 -6.92 -5.25
C VAL A 325 -15.09 -6.81 -4.30
N GLY A 326 -15.53 -5.59 -3.99
CA GLY A 326 -16.69 -5.32 -3.14
C GLY A 326 -16.37 -5.17 -1.65
N THR A 327 -15.10 -4.90 -1.30
CA THR A 327 -14.60 -4.73 0.07
C THR A 327 -15.46 -3.78 0.91
N PHE A 328 -15.81 -2.60 0.37
CA PHE A 328 -16.76 -1.67 0.99
C PHE A 328 -18.21 -1.93 0.56
N SER A 329 -18.41 -2.33 -0.70
CA SER A 329 -19.74 -2.58 -1.27
C SER A 329 -20.58 -3.55 -0.42
N LEU A 330 -20.05 -4.69 0.00
CA LEU A 330 -20.85 -5.70 0.71
C LEU A 330 -21.30 -5.22 2.11
N PRO A 331 -20.40 -4.68 2.95
CA PRO A 331 -20.80 -4.01 4.19
C PRO A 331 -21.88 -2.94 4.00
N PHE A 332 -21.76 -2.08 2.99
CA PHE A 332 -22.76 -1.05 2.73
C PHE A 332 -24.09 -1.61 2.18
N ALA A 333 -24.04 -2.61 1.29
CA ALA A 333 -25.21 -3.23 0.67
C ALA A 333 -26.18 -3.78 1.72
N SER A 334 -25.65 -4.35 2.80
CA SER A 334 -26.47 -4.81 3.94
C SER A 334 -27.17 -3.68 4.70
N ARG A 335 -26.86 -2.40 4.44
CA ARG A 335 -27.35 -1.22 5.20
C ARG A 335 -28.11 -0.21 4.32
N VAL A 336 -28.07 -0.36 3.00
CA VAL A 336 -28.80 0.49 2.03
C VAL A 336 -29.93 -0.27 1.33
N GLY A 337 -30.76 0.44 0.57
CA GLY A 337 -31.83 -0.15 -0.22
C GLY A 337 -31.30 -0.81 -1.49
N GLU A 338 -30.51 -0.07 -2.27
CA GLU A 338 -29.88 -0.52 -3.51
C GLU A 338 -28.44 0.01 -3.58
N LEU A 339 -27.49 -0.80 -4.05
CA LEU A 339 -26.10 -0.39 -4.22
C LEU A 339 -25.59 -0.69 -5.64
N ALA A 340 -24.87 0.28 -6.21
CA ALA A 340 -24.16 0.12 -7.46
C ALA A 340 -22.64 0.23 -7.27
N GLY A 341 -21.91 -0.87 -7.51
CA GLY A 341 -20.46 -0.87 -7.53
C GLY A 341 -19.93 -0.64 -8.95
N ILE A 342 -18.98 0.28 -9.12
CA ILE A 342 -18.36 0.59 -10.41
C ILE A 342 -16.84 0.44 -10.28
N GLU A 343 -16.25 -0.37 -11.15
CA GLU A 343 -14.81 -0.63 -11.22
C GLU A 343 -14.41 -0.77 -12.69
N ILE A 344 -13.20 -0.38 -13.09
CA ILE A 344 -12.76 -0.49 -14.48
C ILE A 344 -12.23 -1.90 -14.82
N VAL A 345 -11.75 -2.64 -13.82
CA VAL A 345 -11.19 -3.98 -13.96
C VAL A 345 -12.30 -5.04 -13.93
N GLU A 346 -12.49 -5.72 -15.06
CA GLU A 346 -13.53 -6.74 -15.22
C GLU A 346 -13.40 -7.91 -14.21
N SER A 347 -12.18 -8.42 -13.99
CA SER A 347 -11.95 -9.54 -13.06
C SER A 347 -12.32 -9.19 -11.61
N SER A 348 -12.12 -7.93 -11.20
CA SER A 348 -12.57 -7.41 -9.91
C SER A 348 -14.10 -7.41 -9.80
N ILE A 349 -14.81 -7.01 -10.87
CA ILE A 349 -16.27 -7.01 -10.91
C ILE A 349 -16.84 -8.44 -10.88
N GLU A 350 -16.24 -9.38 -11.61
CA GLU A 350 -16.63 -10.79 -11.53
C GLU A 350 -16.42 -11.36 -10.12
N SER A 351 -15.35 -10.94 -9.45
CA SER A 351 -15.12 -11.28 -8.04
C SER A 351 -16.16 -10.63 -7.13
N ALA A 352 -16.51 -9.36 -7.33
CA ALA A 352 -17.51 -8.65 -6.54
C ALA A 352 -18.91 -9.27 -6.66
N LYS A 353 -19.34 -9.66 -7.87
CA LYS A 353 -20.60 -10.39 -8.11
C LYS A 353 -20.62 -11.71 -7.35
N ARG A 354 -19.53 -12.48 -7.44
CA ARG A 354 -19.40 -13.77 -6.75
C ARG A 354 -19.39 -13.61 -5.23
N ASN A 355 -18.66 -12.62 -4.71
CA ASN A 355 -18.64 -12.35 -3.28
C ASN A 355 -20.02 -11.91 -2.79
N ALA A 356 -20.79 -11.13 -3.56
CA ALA A 356 -22.16 -10.81 -3.21
C ALA A 356 -23.05 -12.05 -3.16
N GLU A 357 -22.96 -12.94 -4.15
CA GLU A 357 -23.69 -14.22 -4.19
C GLU A 357 -23.32 -15.12 -3.00
N ASP A 358 -22.02 -15.33 -2.75
CA ASP A 358 -21.48 -16.16 -1.66
C ASP A 358 -21.93 -15.65 -0.28
N ASN A 359 -22.20 -14.35 -0.14
CA ASN A 359 -22.68 -13.72 1.10
C ASN A 359 -24.20 -13.45 1.11
N GLY A 360 -24.95 -13.94 0.11
CA GLY A 360 -26.42 -13.78 0.06
C GLY A 360 -26.90 -12.34 -0.11
N ILE A 361 -26.07 -11.46 -0.69
CA ILE A 361 -26.38 -10.06 -0.98
C ILE A 361 -26.97 -9.95 -2.38
N SER A 362 -28.25 -9.59 -2.48
CA SER A 362 -28.99 -9.55 -3.74
C SER A 362 -29.39 -8.14 -4.21
N ASN A 363 -29.10 -7.10 -3.43
CA ASN A 363 -29.48 -5.72 -3.72
C ASN A 363 -28.34 -4.90 -4.36
N THR A 364 -27.39 -5.57 -5.00
CA THR A 364 -26.20 -4.97 -5.61
C THR A 364 -26.24 -5.08 -7.13
N THR A 365 -25.68 -4.09 -7.82
CA THR A 365 -25.39 -4.13 -9.25
C THR A 365 -23.93 -3.72 -9.47
N PHE A 366 -23.14 -4.59 -10.10
CA PHE A 366 -21.72 -4.33 -10.35
C PHE A 366 -21.45 -4.08 -11.84
N LEU A 367 -20.74 -3.00 -12.15
CA LEU A 367 -20.45 -2.54 -13.51
C LEU A 367 -18.95 -2.39 -13.77
N ALA A 368 -18.45 -3.11 -14.78
CA ALA A 368 -17.11 -2.92 -15.33
C ALA A 368 -17.08 -1.69 -16.26
N LYS A 369 -16.74 -0.50 -15.74
CA LYS A 369 -16.82 0.77 -16.49
C LYS A 369 -15.94 1.88 -15.93
N ASP A 370 -15.58 2.83 -16.80
CA ASP A 370 -15.06 4.14 -16.37
C ASP A 370 -16.05 4.80 -15.40
N ALA A 371 -15.56 5.26 -14.25
CA ALA A 371 -16.36 5.82 -13.17
C ALA A 371 -17.40 6.85 -13.64
N ARG A 372 -17.04 7.76 -14.57
CA ARG A 372 -17.97 8.80 -15.05
C ARG A 372 -19.11 8.19 -15.86
N LYS A 373 -18.77 7.27 -16.77
CA LYS A 373 -19.75 6.56 -17.61
C LYS A 373 -20.62 5.60 -16.78
N GLY A 374 -20.08 5.07 -15.69
CA GLY A 374 -20.83 4.29 -14.71
C GLY A 374 -21.84 5.15 -13.98
N ILE A 375 -21.43 6.31 -13.45
CA ILE A 375 -22.33 7.28 -12.82
C ILE A 375 -23.47 7.68 -13.77
N ASP A 376 -23.17 8.00 -15.04
CA ASP A 376 -24.20 8.36 -16.04
C ASP A 376 -25.28 7.28 -16.17
N GLN A 377 -24.85 6.03 -16.41
CA GLN A 377 -25.76 4.89 -16.55
C GLN A 377 -26.57 4.63 -15.28
N MET A 378 -25.97 4.87 -14.12
CA MET A 378 -26.61 4.67 -12.83
C MET A 378 -27.65 5.74 -12.50
N LEU A 379 -27.41 7.00 -12.88
CA LEU A 379 -28.43 8.04 -12.79
C LEU A 379 -29.64 7.76 -13.70
N GLU A 380 -29.42 7.17 -14.87
CA GLU A 380 -30.50 6.81 -15.80
C GLU A 380 -31.34 5.62 -15.29
N SER A 381 -30.71 4.65 -14.63
CA SER A 381 -31.35 3.40 -14.24
C SER A 381 -32.06 3.47 -12.87
N PHE A 382 -31.35 3.86 -11.81
CA PHE A 382 -31.92 3.86 -10.45
C PHE A 382 -32.17 5.27 -9.88
N GLY A 383 -31.78 6.33 -10.61
CA GLY A 383 -32.00 7.73 -10.23
C GLY A 383 -30.84 8.33 -9.43
N HIS A 384 -31.13 9.42 -8.70
CA HIS A 384 -30.11 10.13 -7.92
C HIS A 384 -29.74 9.34 -6.64
N PRO A 385 -28.45 9.03 -6.41
CA PRO A 385 -27.99 8.40 -5.18
C PRO A 385 -28.06 9.38 -4.01
N GLN A 386 -28.35 8.90 -2.81
CA GLN A 386 -28.24 9.70 -1.58
C GLN A 386 -26.81 9.64 -1.01
N LEU A 387 -26.13 8.51 -1.21
CA LEU A 387 -24.79 8.27 -0.72
C LEU A 387 -23.87 7.87 -1.88
N LEU A 388 -22.68 8.44 -1.94
CA LEU A 388 -21.63 8.00 -2.84
C LEU A 388 -20.35 7.74 -2.05
N MET A 389 -19.75 6.58 -2.22
CA MET A 389 -18.45 6.25 -1.66
C MET A 389 -17.43 6.07 -2.78
N LEU A 390 -16.17 6.41 -2.50
CA LEU A 390 -15.06 6.19 -3.43
C LEU A 390 -13.77 5.86 -2.67
N ASP A 391 -13.02 4.90 -3.21
CA ASP A 391 -11.66 4.53 -2.79
C ASP A 391 -10.71 4.48 -4.00
N PRO A 392 -10.33 5.65 -4.55
CA PRO A 392 -9.54 5.70 -5.78
C PRO A 392 -8.08 5.24 -5.59
N PRO A 393 -7.36 4.96 -6.69
CA PRO A 393 -5.93 4.68 -6.63
C PRO A 393 -5.12 5.86 -6.07
N ARG A 394 -3.83 5.64 -5.76
CA ARG A 394 -2.91 6.66 -5.19
C ARG A 394 -2.83 8.00 -5.96
N SER A 395 -3.23 8.02 -7.23
CA SER A 395 -3.30 9.23 -8.05
C SER A 395 -4.52 10.11 -7.76
N GLY A 396 -5.44 9.66 -6.90
CA GLY A 396 -6.77 10.25 -6.72
C GLY A 396 -7.76 9.80 -7.81
N ALA A 397 -9.01 10.20 -7.64
CA ALA A 397 -10.09 10.03 -8.61
C ALA A 397 -9.95 11.00 -9.80
N GLY A 398 -9.35 12.17 -9.55
CA GLY A 398 -9.08 13.20 -10.53
C GLY A 398 -10.27 14.09 -10.84
N GLY A 399 -10.00 15.37 -11.14
CA GLY A 399 -11.03 16.41 -11.26
C GLY A 399 -12.16 16.13 -12.26
N LYS A 400 -11.93 15.34 -13.32
CA LYS A 400 -13.01 14.94 -14.24
C LYS A 400 -14.05 14.05 -13.56
N VAL A 401 -13.62 13.12 -12.70
CA VAL A 401 -14.50 12.25 -11.91
C VAL A 401 -15.15 13.07 -10.81
N MET A 402 -14.38 13.86 -10.06
CA MET A 402 -14.91 14.70 -8.97
C MET A 402 -15.99 15.67 -9.44
N ARG A 403 -15.77 16.40 -10.54
CA ARG A 403 -16.82 17.26 -11.13
C ARG A 403 -18.02 16.47 -11.64
N ARG A 404 -17.87 15.19 -11.97
CA ARG A 404 -19.01 14.34 -12.36
C ARG A 404 -19.83 13.93 -11.14
N ILE A 405 -19.17 13.58 -10.03
CA ILE A 405 -19.79 13.35 -8.72
C ILE A 405 -20.57 14.60 -8.30
N GLY A 406 -19.94 15.79 -8.35
CA GLY A 406 -20.59 17.06 -8.01
C GLY A 406 -21.85 17.34 -8.84
N ARG A 407 -21.90 16.93 -10.11
CA ARG A 407 -23.11 17.03 -10.95
C ARG A 407 -24.16 15.97 -10.64
N ALA A 408 -23.76 14.80 -10.13
CA ALA A 408 -24.71 13.76 -9.69
C ALA A 408 -25.45 14.16 -8.41
N LYS A 409 -24.85 15.07 -7.63
CA LYS A 409 -25.39 15.64 -6.39
C LYS A 409 -25.84 14.60 -5.35
N PRO A 410 -25.03 13.59 -4.99
CA PRO A 410 -25.33 12.78 -3.81
C PRO A 410 -25.43 13.66 -2.56
N GLU A 411 -26.32 13.34 -1.63
CA GLU A 411 -26.45 14.14 -0.39
C GLU A 411 -25.20 14.06 0.48
N ARG A 412 -24.55 12.89 0.48
CA ARG A 412 -23.34 12.59 1.24
C ARG A 412 -22.31 11.87 0.38
N ILE A 413 -21.05 12.21 0.57
CA ILE A 413 -19.90 11.56 -0.06
C ILE A 413 -18.97 11.05 1.03
N VAL A 414 -18.61 9.77 0.98
CA VAL A 414 -17.54 9.18 1.80
C VAL A 414 -16.32 8.93 0.92
N TYR A 415 -15.21 9.60 1.18
CA TYR A 415 -13.97 9.45 0.43
C TYR A 415 -12.96 8.69 1.30
N VAL A 416 -12.52 7.51 0.84
CA VAL A 416 -11.38 6.80 1.41
C VAL A 416 -10.16 7.07 0.52
N SER A 417 -9.02 7.43 1.09
CA SER A 417 -7.81 7.74 0.34
C SER A 417 -6.56 7.17 1.00
N CYS A 418 -5.64 6.67 0.17
CA CYS A 418 -4.28 6.30 0.58
C CYS A 418 -3.22 7.38 0.29
N ASN A 419 -3.66 8.57 -0.14
CA ASN A 419 -2.80 9.71 -0.44
C ASN A 419 -3.48 11.04 -0.06
N PRO A 420 -3.04 11.70 1.03
CA PRO A 420 -3.61 12.97 1.50
C PRO A 420 -3.53 14.11 0.49
N ASP A 421 -2.43 14.23 -0.26
CA ASP A 421 -2.19 15.33 -1.21
C ASP A 421 -3.21 15.32 -2.36
N THR A 422 -3.41 14.16 -2.97
CA THR A 422 -4.37 14.00 -4.07
C THR A 422 -5.80 14.04 -3.56
N PHE A 423 -6.06 13.52 -2.36
CA PHE A 423 -7.35 13.63 -1.70
C PHE A 423 -7.77 15.08 -1.51
N ALA A 424 -6.90 15.92 -0.92
CA ALA A 424 -7.18 17.33 -0.68
C ALA A 424 -7.46 18.08 -2.00
N THR A 425 -6.69 17.78 -3.05
CA THR A 425 -6.89 18.33 -4.40
C THR A 425 -8.23 17.89 -4.99
N ASP A 426 -8.61 16.63 -4.83
CA ASP A 426 -9.86 16.08 -5.38
C ASP A 426 -11.10 16.67 -4.70
N ILE A 427 -11.12 16.77 -3.38
CA ILE A 427 -12.29 17.29 -2.67
C ILE A 427 -12.52 18.78 -2.93
N LYS A 428 -11.45 19.53 -3.28
CA LYS A 428 -11.55 20.94 -3.68
C LYS A 428 -12.45 21.14 -4.91
N GLU A 429 -12.47 20.17 -5.82
CA GLU A 429 -13.30 20.20 -7.02
C GLU A 429 -14.81 20.10 -6.71
N LEU A 430 -15.20 19.75 -5.49
CA LEU A 430 -16.59 19.63 -5.07
C LEU A 430 -17.18 20.92 -4.49
N GLU A 431 -16.36 21.87 -4.02
CA GLU A 431 -16.84 23.16 -3.48
C GLU A 431 -17.75 23.93 -4.45
N PRO A 432 -17.44 24.03 -5.77
CA PRO A 432 -18.31 24.74 -6.71
C PRO A 432 -19.69 24.08 -6.90
N PHE A 433 -19.85 22.84 -6.45
CA PHE A 433 -21.12 22.10 -6.48
C PHE A 433 -21.90 22.20 -5.16
N GLY A 434 -21.36 22.91 -4.16
CA GLY A 434 -22.01 23.17 -2.89
C GLY A 434 -21.66 22.17 -1.77
N TYR A 435 -20.60 21.39 -1.92
CA TYR A 435 -20.16 20.47 -0.86
C TYR A 435 -19.28 21.15 0.18
N THR A 436 -19.43 20.73 1.42
CA THR A 436 -18.54 21.06 2.54
C THR A 436 -17.88 19.81 3.07
N LEU A 437 -16.62 19.93 3.50
CA LEU A 437 -15.91 18.89 4.23
C LEU A 437 -16.34 18.92 5.70
N ASP A 438 -16.85 17.81 6.21
CA ASP A 438 -17.39 17.73 7.58
C ASP A 438 -16.37 17.19 8.59
N GLY A 439 -15.44 16.34 8.13
CA GLY A 439 -14.43 15.76 8.99
C GLY A 439 -13.55 14.75 8.26
N VAL A 440 -12.35 14.54 8.78
CA VAL A 440 -11.36 13.59 8.26
C VAL A 440 -10.77 12.78 9.41
N GLN A 441 -10.78 11.45 9.27
CA GLN A 441 -10.16 10.51 10.19
C GLN A 441 -8.98 9.82 9.48
N PRO A 442 -7.73 10.17 9.79
CA PRO A 442 -6.58 9.41 9.34
C PRO A 442 -6.51 8.05 10.05
N VAL A 443 -6.02 7.04 9.36
CA VAL A 443 -5.85 5.67 9.85
C VAL A 443 -4.47 5.18 9.44
N ASP A 444 -3.75 4.62 10.39
CA ASP A 444 -2.45 4.00 10.13
C ASP A 444 -2.61 2.58 9.59
N LEU A 445 -2.94 2.45 8.30
CA LEU A 445 -3.00 1.15 7.63
C LEU A 445 -1.61 0.49 7.50
N PHE A 446 -0.54 1.29 7.46
CA PHE A 446 0.83 0.82 7.24
C PHE A 446 1.81 1.33 8.31
N PRO A 447 1.75 0.79 9.54
CA PRO A 447 2.72 1.14 10.59
C PRO A 447 4.17 0.95 10.13
N GLN A 448 5.10 1.74 10.70
CA GLN A 448 6.53 1.75 10.35
C GLN A 448 6.87 2.31 8.96
N THR A 449 5.88 2.87 8.27
CA THR A 449 6.01 3.50 6.95
C THR A 449 5.43 4.91 6.94
N VAL A 450 5.71 5.66 5.87
CA VAL A 450 5.15 7.01 5.67
C VAL A 450 3.68 7.05 5.29
N HIS A 451 3.11 5.91 4.90
CA HIS A 451 1.78 5.87 4.33
C HIS A 451 0.72 6.05 5.42
N VAL A 452 -0.26 6.88 5.12
CA VAL A 452 -1.44 7.14 5.94
C VAL A 452 -2.65 7.06 5.03
N GLU A 453 -3.68 6.37 5.50
CA GLU A 453 -4.98 6.41 4.85
C GLU A 453 -5.88 7.40 5.56
N CYS A 454 -6.91 7.92 4.91
CA CYS A 454 -7.91 8.74 5.56
C CYS A 454 -9.31 8.44 5.03
N VAL A 455 -10.29 8.57 5.92
CA VAL A 455 -11.71 8.56 5.60
C VAL A 455 -12.26 9.95 5.84
N ALA A 456 -12.95 10.50 4.85
CA ALA A 456 -13.53 11.82 4.90
C ALA A 456 -15.01 11.79 4.54
N THR A 457 -15.78 12.74 5.06
CA THR A 457 -17.17 12.93 4.65
C THR A 457 -17.40 14.34 4.17
N LEU A 458 -18.14 14.44 3.07
CA LEU A 458 -18.63 15.69 2.54
C LEU A 458 -20.14 15.65 2.43
N THR A 459 -20.78 16.75 2.80
CA THR A 459 -22.24 16.93 2.66
C THR A 459 -22.56 18.03 1.68
N LEU A 460 -23.67 17.85 0.96
CA LEU A 460 -24.22 18.88 0.10
C LEU A 460 -24.97 19.92 0.93
N ASN A 461 -24.56 21.19 0.89
CA ASN A 461 -25.30 22.28 1.50
C ASN A 461 -26.70 22.38 0.85
N LYS A 462 -27.74 22.41 1.70
CA LYS A 462 -29.14 22.54 1.26
C LYS A 462 -29.56 23.99 1.06
#